data_AF-A0A382H6H4-F1
#
_entry.id   AF-A0A382H6H4-F1
#
_cell.length_a   1.000
_cell.length_b   1.000
_cell.length_c   1.000
_cell.angle_alpha   90.00
_cell.angle_beta   90.00
_cell.angle_gamma   90.00
#
_symmetry.space_group_name_H-M   'P 1'
#
loop_
_entity.id
_entity.type
_entity.pdbx_description
1 polymer ?
#
loop_
_entity_poly.entity_id
_entity_poly.type
_entity_poly.pdbx_seq_one_letter_code
_entity_poly.pdbx_strand_id
1 'polypeptide(L)'
;MAHRLTASAIHWKFPDHNITTLENEITLFEPGPVPTQAEIDGYIVEYETHLKATEYMGKREKEYPSIDDVTVALAEKEEGDSTMWDEITAKRQAIKVKYPKG
;
A
#
# COMPACT_ATOMS: atom_id res chain seq x y z
N MET A 1 9.14 12.96 -14.11
CA MET A 1 8.55 12.14 -13.02
C MET A 1 7.03 12.24 -12.96
N ALA A 2 6.41 13.39 -13.26
CA ALA A 2 4.95 13.59 -13.22
C ALA A 2 4.13 12.58 -14.06
N HIS A 3 4.57 12.23 -15.27
CA HIS A 3 3.82 11.30 -16.15
C HIS A 3 3.63 9.90 -15.57
N ARG A 4 4.56 9.40 -14.75
CA ARG A 4 4.41 8.10 -14.07
C ARG A 4 3.37 8.14 -12.96
N LEU A 5 3.21 9.29 -12.30
CA LEU A 5 2.20 9.49 -11.26
C LEU A 5 0.80 9.55 -11.87
N THR A 6 0.64 10.28 -12.98
CA THR A 6 -0.63 10.36 -13.72
C THR A 6 -1.14 8.97 -14.15
N ALA A 7 -0.29 8.19 -14.85
CA ALA A 7 -0.69 6.86 -15.30
C ALA A 7 -1.03 5.93 -14.12
N SER A 8 -0.23 5.95 -13.05
CA SER A 8 -0.49 5.14 -11.85
C SER A 8 -1.79 5.53 -11.14
N ALA A 9 -2.04 6.84 -10.98
CA ALA A 9 -3.25 7.33 -10.32
C ALA A 9 -4.52 6.95 -11.08
N ILE A 10 -4.51 7.06 -12.41
CA ILE A 10 -5.66 6.70 -13.25
C ILE A 10 -5.89 5.18 -13.24
N HIS A 11 -4.85 4.36 -13.41
CA HIS A 11 -5.00 2.90 -13.34
C HIS A 11 -5.44 2.43 -11.94
N TRP A 12 -4.98 3.10 -10.87
CA TRP A 12 -5.42 2.82 -9.51
C TRP A 12 -6.90 3.17 -9.30
N LYS A 13 -7.34 4.32 -9.82
CA LYS A 13 -8.72 4.79 -9.68
C LYS A 13 -9.69 4.01 -10.57
N PHE A 14 -9.23 3.59 -11.75
CA PHE A 14 -10.02 2.95 -12.80
C PHE A 14 -9.34 1.67 -13.29
N PRO A 15 -9.23 0.63 -12.45
CA PRO A 15 -8.49 -0.58 -12.78
C PRO A 15 -9.07 -1.37 -13.95
N ASP A 16 -10.38 -1.23 -14.17
CA ASP A 16 -11.11 -1.94 -15.23
C ASP A 16 -11.23 -1.15 -16.53
N HIS A 17 -10.66 0.07 -16.60
CA HIS A 17 -10.75 0.89 -17.80
C HIS A 17 -9.62 0.58 -18.78
N ASN A 18 -9.95 0.59 -20.07
CA ASN A 18 -8.96 0.58 -21.13
C ASN A 18 -8.45 2.01 -21.32
N ILE A 19 -7.21 2.26 -20.94
CA ILE A 19 -6.60 3.59 -20.93
C ILE A 19 -5.40 3.60 -21.87
N THR A 20 -5.38 4.51 -22.84
CA THR A 20 -4.22 4.75 -23.70
C THR A 20 -3.74 6.18 -23.52
N THR A 21 -2.43 6.36 -23.46
CA THR A 21 -1.78 7.67 -23.40
C THR A 21 -0.85 7.86 -24.60
N LEU A 22 -0.88 9.06 -25.19
CA LEU A 22 0.02 9.49 -26.25
C LEU A 22 0.51 10.90 -25.93
N GLU A 23 1.82 11.15 -26.02
CA GLU A 23 2.41 12.47 -25.78
C GLU A 23 1.98 13.14 -24.46
N ASN A 24 1.67 12.32 -23.44
CA ASN A 24 1.20 12.70 -22.11
C ASN A 24 -0.27 13.13 -21.99
N GLU A 25 -1.07 12.92 -23.03
CA GLU A 25 -2.52 13.08 -22.98
C GLU A 25 -3.20 11.71 -23.03
N ILE A 26 -4.32 11.58 -22.32
CA ILE A 26 -5.15 10.38 -22.40
C ILE A 26 -5.91 10.46 -23.73
N THR A 27 -5.65 9.52 -24.62
CA THR A 27 -6.29 9.46 -25.95
C THR A 27 -7.41 8.44 -26.01
N LEU A 28 -7.43 7.48 -25.08
CA LEU A 28 -8.51 6.52 -24.92
C LEU A 28 -8.79 6.34 -23.42
N PHE A 29 -10.07 6.37 -23.05
CA PHE A 29 -10.54 6.11 -21.70
C PHE A 29 -11.89 5.43 -21.79
N GLU A 30 -11.92 4.09 -21.78
CA GLU A 30 -13.16 3.33 -21.92
C GLU A 30 -13.43 2.45 -20.70
N PRO A 31 -14.68 2.40 -20.19
CA PRO A 31 -15.85 3.13 -20.68
C PRO A 31 -15.85 4.62 -20.29
N GLY A 32 -16.42 5.48 -21.14
CA GLY A 32 -16.73 6.88 -20.79
C GLY A 32 -15.93 7.94 -21.55
N PRO A 33 -16.07 9.22 -21.17
CA PRO A 33 -15.28 10.31 -21.74
C PRO A 33 -13.90 10.39 -21.10
N VAL A 34 -12.93 10.92 -21.84
CA VAL A 34 -11.60 11.26 -21.30
C VAL A 34 -11.76 12.29 -20.16
N PRO A 35 -11.20 12.03 -18.96
CA PRO A 35 -11.24 12.97 -17.84
C PRO A 35 -10.56 14.29 -18.16
N THR A 36 -11.08 15.37 -17.60
CA THR A 36 -10.46 16.71 -17.68
C THR A 36 -9.18 16.78 -16.85
N GLN A 37 -8.32 17.77 -17.14
CA GLN A 37 -7.07 17.94 -16.38
C GLN A 37 -7.31 18.17 -14.88
N ALA A 38 -8.37 18.90 -14.51
CA ALA A 38 -8.71 19.13 -13.11
C ALA A 38 -9.11 17.84 -12.38
N GLU A 39 -9.79 16.92 -13.06
CA GLU A 39 -10.13 15.60 -12.52
C GLU A 39 -8.88 14.73 -12.38
N ILE A 40 -8.00 14.74 -13.38
CA ILE A 40 -6.71 14.04 -13.34
C ILE A 40 -5.86 14.52 -12.15
N ASP A 41 -5.76 15.84 -11.94
CA ASP A 41 -5.03 16.41 -10.82
C ASP A 41 -5.64 15.98 -9.47
N GLY A 42 -6.98 15.91 -9.40
CA GLY A 42 -7.69 15.35 -8.25
C GLY A 42 -7.32 13.89 -7.97
N TYR A 43 -7.31 13.04 -9.01
CA TYR A 43 -6.92 11.63 -8.87
C TYR A 43 -5.46 11.47 -8.44
N ILE A 44 -4.56 12.34 -8.91
CA ILE A 44 -3.15 12.34 -8.48
C ILE A 44 -3.06 12.65 -6.98
N VAL A 45 -3.75 13.67 -6.49
CA VAL A 45 -3.77 14.02 -5.05
C VAL A 45 -4.33 12.89 -4.19
N GLU A 46 -5.43 12.25 -4.65
CA GLU A 46 -5.97 11.06 -3.98
C GLU A 46 -4.95 9.92 -3.94
N TYR A 47 -4.28 9.65 -5.06
CA TYR A 47 -3.28 8.59 -5.15
C TYR A 47 -2.05 8.86 -4.28
N GLU A 48 -1.55 10.11 -4.23
CA GLU A 48 -0.48 10.49 -3.31
C GLU A 48 -0.88 10.32 -1.85
N THR A 49 -2.12 10.62 -1.52
CA THR A 49 -2.68 10.40 -0.18
C THR A 49 -2.75 8.91 0.13
N HIS A 50 -3.20 8.09 -0.83
CA HIS A 50 -3.19 6.63 -0.71
C HIS A 50 -1.77 6.07 -0.51
N LEU A 51 -0.79 6.54 -1.27
CA LEU A 51 0.61 6.13 -1.14
C LEU A 51 1.15 6.46 0.25
N LYS A 52 0.92 7.67 0.76
CA LYS A 52 1.32 8.05 2.13
C LYS A 52 0.61 7.20 3.18
N ALA A 53 -0.68 6.96 3.00
CA ALA A 53 -1.48 6.14 3.91
C ALA A 53 -1.06 4.67 3.91
N THR A 54 -0.44 4.16 2.84
CA THR A 54 -0.05 2.73 2.72
C THR A 54 1.45 2.49 2.86
N GLU A 55 2.29 3.53 2.85
CA GLU A 55 3.75 3.42 2.95
C GLU A 55 4.21 2.63 4.18
N TYR A 56 3.46 2.72 5.28
CA TYR A 56 3.74 1.97 6.51
C TYR A 56 3.73 0.46 6.27
N MET A 57 2.95 -0.06 5.32
CA MET A 57 2.77 -1.50 5.12
C MET A 57 4.10 -2.15 4.71
N GLY A 58 4.75 -1.63 3.66
CA GLY A 58 6.04 -2.14 3.21
C GLY A 58 7.18 -1.89 4.21
N LYS A 59 7.12 -0.81 4.99
CA LYS A 59 8.10 -0.55 6.07
C LYS A 59 7.96 -1.57 7.21
N ARG A 60 6.73 -1.90 7.60
CA ARG A 60 6.45 -2.90 8.64
C ARG A 60 6.80 -4.31 8.17
N GLU A 61 6.44 -4.68 6.94
CA GLU A 61 6.73 -6.00 6.37
C GLU A 61 8.23 -6.33 6.42
N LYS A 62 9.09 -5.36 6.10
CA LYS A 62 10.56 -5.53 6.13
C LYS A 62 11.14 -5.76 7.53
N GLU A 63 10.45 -5.29 8.57
CA GLU A 63 10.95 -5.38 9.95
C GLU A 63 10.18 -6.39 10.80
N TYR A 64 9.04 -6.88 10.33
CA TYR A 64 8.27 -7.89 11.04
C TYR A 64 9.08 -9.19 11.20
N PRO A 65 8.94 -9.88 12.34
CA PRO A 65 9.45 -11.23 12.49
C PRO A 65 8.97 -12.13 11.35
N SER A 66 9.78 -13.14 11.01
CA SER A 66 9.42 -14.06 9.92
C SER A 66 8.15 -14.84 10.26
N ILE A 67 7.51 -15.41 9.24
CA ILE A 67 6.34 -16.26 9.45
C ILE A 67 6.71 -17.51 10.27
N ASP A 68 7.93 -18.02 10.12
CA ASP A 68 8.43 -19.16 10.88
C ASP A 68 8.56 -18.81 12.36
N ASP A 69 9.14 -17.65 12.69
CA ASP A 69 9.23 -17.17 14.08
C ASP A 69 7.83 -17.05 14.72
N VAL A 70 6.86 -16.51 13.98
CA VAL A 70 5.48 -16.39 14.45
C VAL A 70 4.83 -17.76 14.64
N THR A 71 5.14 -18.73 13.79
CA THR A 71 4.57 -20.08 13.84
C THR A 71 5.12 -20.87 15.02
N VAL A 72 6.44 -20.82 15.26
CA VAL A 72 7.08 -21.46 16.42
C VAL A 72 6.54 -20.85 17.71
N ALA A 73 6.52 -19.52 17.82
CA ALA A 73 6.00 -18.83 18.99
C ALA A 73 4.53 -19.15 19.27
N LEU A 74 3.73 -19.40 18.24
CA LEU A 74 2.34 -19.83 18.39
C LEU A 74 2.25 -21.27 18.90
N ALA A 75 3.07 -22.18 18.37
CA ALA A 75 3.11 -23.57 18.83
C ALA A 75 3.53 -23.66 20.30
N GLU A 76 4.62 -23.00 20.69
CA GLU A 76 5.11 -22.98 22.08
C GLU A 76 4.05 -22.41 23.04
N LYS A 77 3.35 -21.35 22.60
CA LYS A 77 2.25 -20.77 23.38
C LYS A 77 1.10 -21.77 23.60
N GLU A 78 0.72 -22.52 22.58
CA GLU A 78 -0.30 -23.57 22.71
C GLU A 78 0.18 -24.76 23.56
N GLU A 79 1.49 -25.02 23.60
CA GLU A 79 2.14 -25.99 24.50
C GLU A 79 2.29 -25.48 25.95
N GLY A 80 2.03 -24.18 26.18
CA GLY A 80 1.95 -23.56 27.50
C GLY A 80 3.06 -22.54 27.82
N ASP A 81 3.99 -22.27 26.90
CA ASP A 81 5.04 -21.25 27.05
C ASP A 81 4.78 -20.05 26.12
N SER A 82 4.33 -18.93 26.69
CA SER A 82 4.05 -17.71 25.91
C SER A 82 5.26 -16.80 25.71
N THR A 83 6.45 -17.15 26.21
CA THR A 83 7.61 -16.25 26.27
C THR A 83 7.95 -15.68 24.88
N MET A 84 8.12 -16.55 23.87
CA MET A 84 8.45 -16.14 22.52
C MET A 84 7.30 -15.34 21.86
N TRP A 85 6.06 -15.70 22.15
CA TRP A 85 4.88 -15.00 21.63
C TRP A 85 4.81 -13.55 22.16
N ASP A 86 5.08 -13.36 23.44
CA ASP A 86 5.05 -12.04 24.08
C ASP A 86 6.17 -11.14 23.54
N GLU A 87 7.36 -11.70 23.32
CA GLU A 87 8.47 -11.00 22.67
C GLU A 87 8.14 -10.56 21.23
N ILE A 88 7.62 -11.49 20.41
CA ILE A 88 7.21 -11.19 19.03
C ILE A 88 6.12 -10.13 19.02
N THR A 89 5.17 -10.22 19.94
CA THR A 89 4.09 -9.24 20.07
C THR A 89 4.67 -7.86 20.40
N ALA A 90 5.57 -7.76 21.38
CA ALA A 90 6.24 -6.51 21.75
C ALA A 90 7.02 -5.91 20.57
N LYS A 91 7.82 -6.72 19.84
CA LYS A 91 8.55 -6.29 18.63
C LYS A 91 7.60 -5.72 17.58
N ARG A 92 6.50 -6.42 17.28
CA ARG A 92 5.51 -5.96 16.30
C ARG A 92 4.83 -4.65 16.73
N GLN A 93 4.55 -4.46 18.01
CA GLN A 93 3.99 -3.19 18.51
C GLN A 93 4.99 -2.04 18.38
N ALA A 94 6.26 -2.26 18.73
CA ALA A 94 7.32 -1.25 18.54
C ALA A 94 7.44 -0.82 17.07
N ILE A 95 7.39 -1.78 16.13
CA ILE A 95 7.42 -1.50 14.69
C ILE A 95 6.17 -0.72 14.24
N LYS A 96 4.99 -1.01 14.80
CA LYS A 96 3.76 -0.25 14.51
C LYS A 96 3.82 1.18 15.03
N VAL A 97 4.49 1.41 16.16
CA VAL A 97 4.74 2.76 16.70
C VAL A 97 5.75 3.51 15.83
N LYS A 98 6.82 2.84 15.40
CA LYS A 98 7.85 3.39 14.49
C LYS A 98 7.27 3.78 13.13
N TYR A 99 6.35 2.98 12.61
CA TYR A 99 5.66 3.20 11.33
C TYR A 99 4.15 3.27 11.56
N PRO A 100 3.61 4.40 12.05
CA PRO A 100 2.18 4.53 12.32
C PRO A 100 1.36 4.36 11.05
N LYS A 101 0.08 4.00 11.20
CA LYS A 101 -0.85 4.10 10.08
C LYS A 101 -1.04 5.59 9.78
N GLY A 102 -0.95 5.96 8.51
CA GLY A 102 -1.24 7.32 8.04
C GLY A 102 -2.71 7.69 8.25
#